data_AF-A0A165K0H4-F1
#
_entry.id   AF-A0A165K0H4-F1
#
_cell.length_a   1.000
_cell.length_b   1.000
_cell.length_c   1.000
_cell.angle_alpha   90.00
_cell.angle_beta   90.00
_cell.angle_gamma   90.00
#
_symmetry.space_group_name_H-M   'P 1'
#
loop_
_entity.id
_entity.type
_entity.pdbx_description
1 polymer ?
#
loop_
_entity_poly.entity_id
_entity_poly.type
_entity_poly.pdbx_seq_one_letter_code
_entity_poly.pdbx_strand_id
1 'polypeptide(L)'
;MPSPSPTPTPVSSPSKAKTPRKKKVDPELERRMTMANSLFAELNRTVFGDRITGVEIKWNPRFLTTAGRAKWKKSREGVHSSILELSPKVIDSDERLRNTVGHEMCHLASWMIDCDPAEQHGQLWNAWTKKVMRARPDIKITARHEYEISYKFRWKCTQCDNTYVPPVLS
;
A
#
# COMPACT_ATOMS: atom_id res chain seq x y z
N MET A 1 -19.16 25.49 -64.18
CA MET A 1 -18.83 25.17 -62.78
C MET A 1 -17.31 25.08 -62.66
N PRO A 2 -16.64 25.95 -61.89
CA PRO A 2 -15.22 25.77 -61.60
C PRO A 2 -15.04 25.05 -60.25
N SER A 3 -14.17 24.04 -60.24
CA SER A 3 -13.74 23.30 -59.04
C SER A 3 -12.86 24.15 -58.12
N PRO A 4 -12.95 24.01 -56.78
CA PRO A 4 -11.99 24.63 -55.88
C PRO A 4 -10.69 23.81 -55.81
N SER A 5 -9.56 24.52 -55.79
CA SER A 5 -8.20 23.96 -55.59
C SER A 5 -7.94 23.61 -54.12
N PRO A 6 -7.11 22.60 -53.82
CA PRO A 6 -6.79 22.22 -52.44
C PRO A 6 -5.77 23.18 -51.79
N THR A 7 -6.02 23.51 -50.51
CA THR A 7 -5.16 24.35 -49.65
C THR A 7 -3.98 23.54 -49.11
N PRO A 8 -2.76 24.12 -48.97
CA PRO A 8 -1.62 23.41 -48.39
C PRO A 8 -1.78 23.23 -46.87
N THR A 9 -1.51 22.02 -46.38
CA THR A 9 -1.44 21.70 -44.95
C THR A 9 -0.14 22.23 -44.31
N PRO A 10 -0.18 22.78 -43.09
CA PRO A 10 1.04 23.19 -42.39
C PRO A 10 1.74 21.96 -41.80
N VAL A 11 3.01 21.80 -42.18
CA VAL A 11 3.90 20.74 -41.68
C VAL A 11 4.23 21.01 -40.21
N SER A 12 3.88 20.10 -39.32
CA SER A 12 4.17 20.22 -37.88
C SER A 12 5.65 19.97 -37.60
N SER A 13 6.29 20.89 -36.89
CA SER A 13 7.68 20.76 -36.44
C SER A 13 7.81 19.77 -35.28
N PRO A 14 8.90 18.98 -35.19
CA PRO A 14 9.08 18.01 -34.13
C PRO A 14 9.35 18.68 -32.77
N SER A 15 8.50 18.37 -31.78
CA SER A 15 8.66 18.86 -30.41
C SER A 15 9.87 18.18 -29.75
N LYS A 16 10.83 18.97 -29.24
CA LYS A 16 11.98 18.48 -28.46
C LYS A 16 11.52 17.69 -27.23
N ALA A 17 11.97 16.43 -27.13
CA ALA A 17 11.72 15.57 -25.97
C ALA A 17 12.40 16.15 -24.72
N LYS A 18 11.63 16.44 -23.67
CA LYS A 18 12.14 16.82 -22.35
C LYS A 18 12.59 15.57 -21.60
N THR A 19 13.87 15.47 -21.26
CA THR A 19 14.41 14.42 -20.39
C THR A 19 13.72 14.45 -19.01
N PRO A 20 13.29 13.29 -18.45
CA PRO A 20 12.57 13.25 -17.19
C PRO A 20 13.51 13.56 -16.02
N ARG A 21 13.25 14.69 -15.34
CA ARG A 21 13.93 15.08 -14.10
C ARG A 21 13.56 14.10 -13.00
N LYS A 22 14.51 13.32 -12.47
CA LYS A 22 14.28 12.46 -11.29
C LYS A 22 13.77 13.32 -10.14
N LYS A 23 12.51 13.13 -9.74
CA LYS A 23 11.96 13.78 -8.54
C LYS A 23 12.69 13.21 -7.32
N LYS A 24 13.24 14.08 -6.47
CA LYS A 24 13.75 13.67 -5.15
C LYS A 24 12.60 13.03 -4.38
N VAL A 25 12.87 11.89 -3.73
CA VAL A 25 11.92 11.25 -2.82
C VAL A 25 11.74 12.18 -1.61
N ASP A 26 10.50 12.28 -1.13
CA ASP A 26 10.15 13.05 0.05
C ASP A 26 10.91 12.50 1.28
N PRO A 27 11.65 13.32 2.05
CA PRO A 27 12.38 12.86 3.24
C PRO A 27 11.50 12.10 4.24
N GLU A 28 10.23 12.47 4.36
CA GLU A 28 9.30 11.77 5.26
C GLU A 28 8.95 10.38 4.72
N LEU A 29 8.86 10.21 3.40
CA LEU A 29 8.67 8.90 2.78
C LEU A 29 9.89 7.99 2.98
N GLU A 30 11.11 8.53 2.87
CA GLU A 30 12.35 7.79 3.17
C GLU A 30 12.41 7.33 4.64
N ARG A 31 11.98 8.18 5.57
CA ARG A 31 11.87 7.81 7.00
C ARG A 31 10.89 6.65 7.20
N ARG A 32 9.72 6.72 6.57
CA ARG A 32 8.70 5.65 6.63
C ARG A 32 9.17 4.36 5.97
N MET A 33 9.90 4.44 4.85
CA MET A 33 10.54 3.29 4.21
C MET A 33 11.51 2.59 5.17
N THR A 34 12.36 3.35 5.85
CA THR A 34 13.32 2.83 6.83
C THR A 34 12.60 2.19 8.01
N MET A 35 11.56 2.85 8.53
CA MET A 35 10.76 2.35 9.64
C MET A 35 10.01 1.06 9.27
N ALA A 36 9.43 0.97 8.06
CA ALA A 36 8.73 -0.22 7.59
C ALA A 36 9.67 -1.43 7.52
N ASN A 37 10.86 -1.26 6.94
CA ASN A 37 11.86 -2.33 6.85
C ASN A 37 12.36 -2.76 8.24
N SER A 38 12.63 -1.81 9.12
CA SER A 38 13.09 -2.09 10.48
C SER A 38 12.04 -2.86 11.28
N LEU A 39 10.77 -2.42 11.20
CA LEU A 39 9.66 -3.10 11.86
C LEU A 39 9.42 -4.49 11.30
N PHE A 40 9.48 -4.66 9.97
CA PHE A 40 9.36 -5.95 9.33
C PHE A 40 10.42 -6.94 9.85
N ALA A 41 11.69 -6.52 9.87
CA ALA A 41 12.78 -7.35 10.35
C ALA A 41 12.63 -7.71 11.84
N GLU A 42 12.22 -6.74 12.67
CA GLU A 42 11.97 -6.94 14.09
C GLU A 42 10.86 -7.97 14.33
N LEU A 43 9.69 -7.79 13.70
CA LEU A 43 8.56 -8.70 13.85
C LEU A 43 8.86 -10.09 13.29
N ASN A 44 9.57 -10.17 12.15
CA ASN A 44 9.96 -11.46 11.56
C ASN A 44 10.80 -12.27 12.55
N ARG A 45 11.79 -11.63 13.16
CA ARG A 45 12.66 -12.26 14.16
C ARG A 45 11.92 -12.63 15.44
N THR A 46 11.14 -11.69 16.00
CA THR A 46 10.59 -11.82 17.36
C THR A 46 9.26 -12.57 17.43
N VAL A 47 8.45 -12.52 16.37
CA VAL A 47 7.09 -13.10 16.35
C VAL A 47 7.00 -14.29 15.39
N PHE A 48 7.59 -14.16 14.20
CA PHE A 48 7.39 -15.14 13.13
C PHE A 48 8.52 -16.19 13.04
N GLY A 49 9.60 -15.99 13.80
CA GLY A 49 10.73 -16.92 13.91
C GLY A 49 11.60 -16.95 12.65
N ASP A 50 11.78 -15.81 11.99
CA ASP A 50 12.55 -15.64 10.74
C ASP A 50 12.05 -16.50 9.57
N ARG A 51 10.78 -16.95 9.62
CA ARG A 51 10.17 -17.82 8.60
C ARG A 51 9.49 -17.07 7.46
N ILE A 52 9.27 -15.76 7.59
CA ILE A 52 8.75 -14.96 6.47
C ILE A 52 9.93 -14.53 5.59
N THR A 53 10.08 -15.16 4.43
CA THR A 53 11.22 -14.98 3.53
C THR A 53 10.80 -14.56 2.11
N GLY A 54 11.74 -14.02 1.33
CA GLY A 54 11.47 -13.65 -0.07
C GLY A 54 10.45 -12.52 -0.22
N VAL A 55 10.39 -11.59 0.75
CA VAL A 55 9.46 -10.45 0.74
C VAL A 55 10.12 -9.21 0.16
N GLU A 56 9.45 -8.60 -0.82
CA GLU A 56 9.79 -7.28 -1.36
C GLU A 56 8.78 -6.24 -0.85
N ILE A 57 9.22 -5.23 -0.09
CA ILE A 57 8.36 -4.13 0.34
C ILE A 57 8.31 -3.06 -0.75
N LYS A 58 7.12 -2.78 -1.29
CA LYS A 58 6.90 -1.78 -2.36
C LYS A 58 6.03 -0.64 -1.88
N TRP A 59 6.40 0.59 -2.25
CA TRP A 59 5.56 1.77 -2.01
C TRP A 59 4.78 2.13 -3.27
N ASN A 60 3.45 2.02 -3.22
CA ASN A 60 2.57 2.15 -4.38
C ASN A 60 1.69 3.41 -4.27
N PRO A 61 2.00 4.51 -5.00
CA PRO A 61 1.25 5.77 -4.92
C PRO A 61 -0.14 5.70 -5.60
N ARG A 62 -0.47 4.58 -6.25
CA ARG A 62 -1.80 4.33 -6.85
C ARG A 62 -2.82 3.86 -5.81
N PHE A 63 -2.37 3.39 -4.65
CA PHE A 63 -3.29 3.04 -3.57
C PHE A 63 -3.81 4.32 -2.91
N LEU A 64 -5.09 4.62 -3.15
CA LEU A 64 -5.76 5.82 -2.62
C LEU A 64 -6.66 5.52 -1.41
N THR A 65 -7.17 4.29 -1.33
CA THR A 65 -8.12 3.84 -0.29
C THR A 65 -7.60 2.68 0.54
N THR A 66 -6.51 2.04 0.09
CA THR A 66 -5.92 0.87 0.74
C THR A 66 -4.56 1.25 1.33
N ALA A 67 -4.35 0.97 2.62
CA ALA A 67 -3.08 1.27 3.29
C ALA A 67 -1.97 0.28 2.88
N GLY A 68 -2.31 -1.01 2.79
CA GLY A 68 -1.37 -2.06 2.44
C GLY A 68 -2.01 -3.25 1.70
N ARG A 69 -1.18 -4.07 1.08
CA ARG A 69 -1.59 -5.34 0.49
C ARG A 69 -0.42 -6.31 0.42
N ALA A 70 -0.59 -7.49 0.99
CA ALA A 70 0.30 -8.62 0.81
C ALA A 70 -0.08 -9.45 -0.41
N LYS A 71 0.94 -9.99 -1.08
CA LYS A 71 0.82 -11.02 -2.12
C LYS A 71 1.85 -12.08 -1.83
N TRP A 72 1.49 -13.34 -2.02
CA TRP A 72 2.39 -14.47 -1.86
C TRP A 72 2.20 -15.45 -3.01
N LYS A 73 3.32 -16.03 -3.46
CA LYS A 73 3.35 -17.12 -4.44
C LYS A 73 4.45 -18.09 -4.03
N LYS A 74 4.21 -19.38 -4.27
CA LYS A 74 5.21 -20.43 -4.17
C LYS A 74 5.45 -21.01 -5.57
N SER A 75 6.71 -21.04 -6.01
CA SER A 75 7.07 -21.66 -7.28
C SER A 75 7.03 -23.19 -7.19
N ARG A 76 7.11 -23.89 -8.33
CA ARG A 76 7.15 -25.36 -8.35
C ARG A 76 8.42 -25.90 -7.69
N GLU A 77 9.50 -25.12 -7.73
CA GLU A 77 10.80 -25.38 -7.11
C GLU A 77 10.79 -25.05 -5.61
N GLY A 78 9.65 -24.67 -5.03
CA GLY A 78 9.49 -24.37 -3.61
C GLY A 78 9.93 -22.98 -3.20
N VAL A 79 10.29 -22.10 -4.14
CA VAL A 79 10.75 -20.74 -3.84
C VAL A 79 9.55 -19.86 -3.50
N HIS A 80 9.61 -19.19 -2.34
CA HIS A 80 8.62 -18.22 -1.93
C HIS A 80 8.93 -16.84 -2.53
N SER A 81 7.94 -16.22 -3.16
CA SER A 81 8.00 -14.85 -3.66
C SER A 81 6.81 -14.09 -3.12
N SER A 82 7.09 -13.07 -2.30
CA SER A 82 6.07 -12.26 -1.65
C SER A 82 6.29 -10.78 -1.88
N ILE A 83 5.21 -10.02 -1.94
CA ILE A 83 5.25 -8.57 -2.07
C ILE A 83 4.38 -7.99 -0.96
N LEU A 84 4.92 -7.03 -0.23
CA LEU A 84 4.19 -6.23 0.75
C LEU A 84 4.08 -4.81 0.18
N GLU A 85 2.94 -4.49 -0.43
CA GLU A 85 2.66 -3.17 -0.99
C GLU A 85 2.13 -2.23 0.10
N LEU A 86 2.65 -1.01 0.18
CA LEU A 86 2.27 0.05 1.13
C LEU A 86 1.89 1.32 0.38
N SER A 87 0.87 2.04 0.84
CA SER A 87 0.46 3.31 0.25
C SER A 87 1.14 4.49 0.94
N PRO A 88 1.94 5.30 0.21
CA PRO A 88 2.48 6.55 0.77
C PRO A 88 1.41 7.62 1.01
N LYS A 89 0.21 7.48 0.41
CA LYS A 89 -0.88 8.47 0.52
C LYS A 89 -1.82 8.15 1.68
N VAL A 90 -2.04 6.87 1.96
CA VAL A 90 -2.94 6.43 3.03
C VAL A 90 -2.18 6.31 4.36
N ILE A 91 -0.91 5.86 4.33
CA ILE A 91 -0.07 5.79 5.52
C ILE A 91 0.51 7.18 5.78
N ASP A 92 -0.19 7.95 6.61
CA ASP A 92 0.11 9.33 6.98
C ASP A 92 0.74 9.47 8.38
N SER A 93 0.70 8.42 9.20
CA SER A 93 1.27 8.38 10.56
C SER A 93 2.08 7.12 10.85
N ASP A 94 2.95 7.20 11.86
CA ASP A 94 3.74 6.07 12.36
C ASP A 94 2.87 4.93 12.89
N GLU A 95 1.80 5.27 13.61
CA GLU A 95 0.82 4.29 14.10
C GLU A 95 0.20 3.51 12.95
N ARG A 96 -0.28 4.21 11.91
CA ARG A 96 -0.89 3.59 10.74
C ARG A 96 0.12 2.71 10.00
N LEU A 97 1.38 3.13 9.92
CA LEU A 97 2.45 2.31 9.34
C LEU A 97 2.61 1.00 10.12
N ARG A 98 2.72 1.06 11.45
CA ARG A 98 2.92 -0.13 12.27
C ARG A 98 1.73 -1.10 12.17
N ASN A 99 0.51 -0.59 12.27
CA ASN A 99 -0.71 -1.38 12.16
C ASN A 99 -0.81 -2.05 10.79
N THR A 100 -0.52 -1.31 9.72
CA THR A 100 -0.55 -1.85 8.34
C THR A 100 0.51 -2.91 8.12
N VAL A 101 1.78 -2.65 8.47
CA VAL A 101 2.86 -3.64 8.31
C VAL A 101 2.56 -4.90 9.12
N GLY A 102 2.13 -4.75 10.38
CA GLY A 102 1.73 -5.88 11.22
C GLY A 102 0.58 -6.69 10.61
N HIS A 103 -0.44 -6.03 10.07
CA HIS A 103 -1.57 -6.67 9.39
C HIS A 103 -1.11 -7.50 8.18
N GLU A 104 -0.33 -6.90 7.27
CA GLU A 104 0.15 -7.58 6.07
C GLU A 104 1.09 -8.74 6.40
N MET A 105 1.92 -8.61 7.44
CA MET A 105 2.77 -9.71 7.88
C MET A 105 1.98 -10.88 8.47
N CYS A 106 0.83 -10.64 9.11
CA CYS A 106 -0.03 -11.72 9.60
C CYS A 106 -0.65 -12.52 8.44
N HIS A 107 -1.00 -11.88 7.32
CA HIS A 107 -1.37 -12.58 6.09
C HIS A 107 -0.22 -13.44 5.54
N LEU A 108 0.98 -12.86 5.44
CA LEU A 108 2.15 -13.62 4.99
C LEU A 108 2.45 -14.81 5.91
N ALA A 109 2.27 -14.67 7.22
CA ALA A 109 2.45 -15.74 8.19
C ALA A 109 1.45 -16.88 7.97
N SER A 110 0.15 -16.59 7.83
CA SER A 110 -0.86 -17.63 7.57
C SER A 110 -0.60 -18.39 6.26
N TRP A 111 -0.15 -17.67 5.22
CA TRP A 111 0.11 -18.29 3.91
C TRP A 111 1.41 -19.10 3.88
N MET A 112 2.47 -18.58 4.50
CA MET A 112 3.82 -19.13 4.37
C MET A 112 4.18 -20.11 5.48
N ILE A 113 3.79 -19.80 6.73
CA ILE A 113 4.15 -20.61 7.91
C ILE A 113 3.12 -21.71 8.11
N ASP A 114 1.83 -21.37 8.05
CA ASP A 114 0.75 -22.33 8.26
C ASP A 114 0.35 -23.06 6.96
N CYS A 115 0.93 -22.67 5.83
CA CYS A 115 0.68 -23.25 4.51
C CYS A 115 -0.79 -23.17 4.05
N ASP A 116 -1.53 -22.12 4.42
CA ASP A 116 -2.93 -21.92 4.02
C ASP A 116 -3.09 -20.67 3.14
N PRO A 117 -3.00 -20.77 1.80
CA PRO A 117 -3.12 -19.62 0.91
C PRO A 117 -4.54 -19.05 0.78
N ALA A 118 -5.55 -19.77 1.26
CA ALA A 118 -6.95 -19.34 1.21
C ALA A 118 -7.35 -18.53 2.45
N GLU A 119 -6.56 -18.64 3.53
CA GLU A 119 -6.76 -17.89 4.77
C GLU A 119 -6.72 -16.38 4.51
N GLN A 120 -7.68 -15.66 5.09
CA GLN A 120 -7.76 -14.20 5.04
C GLN A 120 -7.68 -13.66 6.46
N HIS A 121 -8.82 -13.46 7.12
CA HIS A 121 -8.94 -12.98 8.50
C HIS A 121 -9.56 -14.04 9.43
N GLY A 122 -9.32 -15.32 9.14
CA GLY A 122 -9.80 -16.46 9.92
C GLY A 122 -8.95 -16.73 11.16
N GLN A 123 -8.97 -17.99 11.61
CA GLN A 123 -8.42 -18.37 12.92
C GLN A 123 -6.89 -18.25 12.96
N LEU A 124 -6.19 -18.66 11.89
CA LEU A 124 -4.74 -18.62 11.83
C LEU A 124 -4.24 -17.18 11.82
N TRP A 125 -4.84 -16.34 10.97
CA TRP A 125 -4.54 -14.91 10.92
C TRP A 125 -4.77 -14.25 12.29
N ASN A 126 -5.92 -14.49 12.93
CA ASN A 126 -6.22 -13.94 14.25
C ASN A 126 -5.27 -14.44 15.36
N ALA A 127 -4.75 -15.66 15.24
CA ALA A 127 -3.72 -16.15 16.15
C ALA A 127 -2.41 -15.37 15.99
N TRP A 128 -2.01 -15.04 14.76
CA TRP A 128 -0.83 -14.22 14.49
C TRP A 128 -1.01 -12.78 14.95
N THR A 129 -2.17 -12.16 14.73
CA THR A 129 -2.40 -10.78 15.21
C THR A 129 -2.28 -10.68 16.73
N LYS A 130 -2.83 -11.65 17.47
CA LYS A 130 -2.70 -11.71 18.93
C LYS A 130 -1.23 -11.84 19.36
N LYS A 131 -0.43 -12.64 18.65
CA LYS A 131 1.01 -12.77 18.93
C LYS A 131 1.74 -11.44 18.67
N VAL A 132 1.46 -10.77 17.55
CA VAL A 132 2.04 -9.45 17.23
C VAL A 132 1.66 -8.42 18.29
N MET A 133 0.37 -8.28 18.60
CA MET A 133 -0.12 -7.30 19.58
C MET A 133 0.37 -7.57 21.01
N ARG A 134 0.70 -8.83 21.34
CA ARG A 134 1.34 -9.18 22.62
C ARG A 134 2.82 -8.79 22.65
N ALA A 135 3.54 -9.01 21.56
CA ALA A 135 4.96 -8.64 21.46
C ALA A 135 5.16 -7.12 21.33
N ARG A 136 4.19 -6.43 20.70
CA ARG A 136 4.19 -5.00 20.41
C ARG A 136 2.86 -4.36 20.79
N PRO A 137 2.68 -3.96 22.06
CA PRO A 137 1.42 -3.39 22.55
C PRO A 137 1.01 -2.07 21.88
N ASP A 138 1.97 -1.37 21.25
CA ASP A 138 1.77 -0.17 20.44
C ASP A 138 1.16 -0.45 19.05
N ILE A 139 1.07 -1.73 18.65
CA ILE A 139 0.43 -2.16 17.42
C ILE A 139 -1.01 -2.61 17.72
N LYS A 140 -1.96 -2.14 16.92
CA LYS A 140 -3.37 -2.52 16.97
C LYS A 140 -3.81 -3.01 15.59
N ILE A 141 -3.90 -4.34 15.43
CA ILE A 141 -4.32 -4.95 14.17
C ILE A 141 -5.81 -5.27 14.23
N THR A 142 -6.57 -4.74 13.28
CA THR A 142 -7.97 -5.05 13.03
C THR A 142 -8.14 -5.78 11.71
N ALA A 143 -9.18 -6.60 11.57
CA ALA A 143 -9.48 -7.30 10.32
C ALA A 143 -9.99 -6.34 9.23
N ARG A 144 -10.66 -5.26 9.63
CA ARG A 144 -11.09 -4.19 8.72
C ARG A 144 -10.02 -3.11 8.67
N HIS A 145 -9.73 -2.65 7.45
CA HIS A 145 -8.98 -1.42 7.18
C HIS A 145 -9.84 -0.20 7.49
N GLU A 146 -10.29 -0.05 8.73
CA GLU A 146 -11.12 1.08 9.16
C GLU A 146 -10.20 2.26 9.46
N TYR A 147 -9.63 2.83 8.39
CA TYR A 147 -8.89 4.07 8.46
C TYR A 147 -9.78 5.17 7.92
N GLU A 148 -10.05 6.18 8.74
CA GLU A 148 -10.61 7.43 8.24
C GLU A 148 -9.60 8.01 7.25
N ILE A 149 -9.94 7.99 5.96
CA ILE A 149 -9.14 8.57 4.90
C ILE A 149 -9.22 10.08 5.09
N SER A 150 -8.12 10.73 5.49
CA SER A 150 -8.09 12.19 5.59
C SER A 150 -8.18 12.79 4.18
N TYR A 151 -9.36 13.22 3.77
CA TYR A 151 -9.52 13.92 2.50
C TYR A 151 -8.92 15.33 2.60
N LYS A 152 -8.01 15.67 1.68
CA LYS A 152 -7.36 17.00 1.59
C LYS A 152 -8.37 18.14 1.41
N PHE A 153 -9.55 17.84 0.88
CA PHE A 153 -10.63 18.78 0.66
C PHE A 153 -11.90 18.25 1.33
N ARG A 154 -12.49 19.05 2.21
CA ARG A 154 -13.85 18.86 2.73
C ARG A 154 -14.71 19.96 2.11
N TRP A 155 -15.82 19.57 1.48
CA TRP A 155 -16.78 20.52 0.95
C TRP A 155 -17.87 20.70 2.01
N LYS A 156 -17.97 21.92 2.53
CA LYS A 156 -19.08 22.32 3.39
C LYS A 156 -20.09 23.06 2.52
N CYS A 157 -21.34 22.62 2.52
CA CYS A 157 -22.38 23.36 1.83
C CYS A 157 -22.55 24.72 2.51
N THR A 158 -22.65 25.80 1.73
CA THR A 158 -22.82 27.15 2.26
C THR A 158 -24.27 27.47 2.62
N GLN A 159 -25.21 26.59 2.29
CA GLN A 159 -26.65 26.77 2.55
C GLN A 159 -27.24 25.77 3.56
N CYS A 160 -26.52 24.70 3.88
CA CYS A 160 -26.88 23.79 4.96
C CYS A 160 -25.60 23.29 5.63
N ASP A 161 -25.63 23.06 6.94
CA ASP A 161 -24.43 22.74 7.74
C ASP A 161 -23.84 21.33 7.46
N ASN A 162 -24.23 20.71 6.33
CA ASN A 162 -23.82 19.40 5.91
C ASN A 162 -22.41 19.42 5.32
N THR A 163 -21.57 18.52 5.81
CA THR A 163 -20.20 18.29 5.33
C THR A 163 -20.19 17.08 4.41
N TYR A 164 -19.75 17.26 3.16
CA TYR A 164 -19.62 16.18 2.18
C TYR A 164 -18.20 15.64 2.17
N VAL A 165 -18.06 14.32 2.38
CA VAL A 165 -16.84 13.55 2.15
C VAL A 165 -17.04 12.67 0.91
N PRO A 166 -15.99 12.43 0.09
CA PRO A 166 -16.11 11.56 -1.08
C PRO A 166 -16.62 10.18 -0.70
N PRO A 167 -17.51 9.56 -1.49
CA PRO A 167 -18.01 8.23 -1.21
C PRO A 167 -16.86 7.22 -1.21
N VAL A 168 -16.81 6.39 -0.16
CA VAL A 168 -15.95 5.21 -0.13
C VAL A 168 -16.56 4.22 -1.10
N LEU A 169 -15.92 4.02 -2.26
CA LEU A 169 -16.31 2.96 -3.19
C LEU A 169 -16.02 1.62 -2.50
N SER A 170 -17.10 0.93 -2.13
CA SER A 170 -17.12 -0.42 -1.56
C SER A 170 -16.67 -1.48 -2.56
#